data_AF-A0A2S6N5D0-F1
#
_entry.id   AF-A0A2S6N5D0-F1
#
_cell.length_a   1.000
_cell.length_b   1.000
_cell.length_c   1.000
_cell.angle_alpha   90.00
_cell.angle_beta   90.00
_cell.angle_gamma   90.00
#
_symmetry.space_group_name_H-M   'P 1'
#
loop_
_entity.id
_entity.type
_entity.pdbx_description
1 polymer ?
#
loop_
_entity_poly.entity_id
_entity_poly.type
_entity_poly.pdbx_seq_one_letter_code
_entity_poly.pdbx_strand_id
1 'polypeptide(L)' 'MNQGKIWTVVNPSVGLPLLLGSVTVIAILVHLALISHTTWFPAYWQGGVKKAAAIETSVFG' A
#
# COMPACT_ATOMS: atom_id res chain seq x y z
N MET A 1 -21.83 10.71 11.04
CA MET A 1 -21.57 11.85 10.14
C MET A 1 -22.26 13.12 10.66
N ASN A 2 -21.80 13.67 11.79
CA ASN A 2 -22.41 14.85 12.44
C ASN A 2 -21.58 16.14 12.26
N GLN A 3 -20.49 16.08 11.49
CA GLN A 3 -19.52 17.18 11.34
C GLN A 3 -19.69 17.96 10.02
N GLY A 4 -20.86 17.91 9.37
CA GLY A 4 -21.09 18.63 8.11
C GLY A 4 -20.96 20.16 8.24
N LYS A 5 -21.13 20.70 9.45
CA LYS A 5 -20.94 22.13 9.76
C LYS A 5 -19.47 22.56 9.78
N ILE A 6 -18.49 21.67 9.64
CA ILE A 6 -17.07 22.02 9.62
C ILE A 6 -16.73 23.07 8.53
N TRP A 7 -17.46 23.07 7.42
CA TRP A 7 -17.25 23.99 6.31
C TRP A 7 -17.74 25.42 6.57
N THR A 8 -18.41 25.68 7.69
CA THR A 8 -18.75 27.05 8.12
C THR A 8 -17.60 27.71 8.88
N VAL A 9 -16.61 26.92 9.33
CA VAL A 9 -15.42 27.39 10.07
C VAL A 9 -14.11 27.13 9.33
N VAL A 10 -14.10 26.24 8.34
CA VAL A 10 -12.97 25.97 7.45
C VAL A 10 -13.40 26.18 6.01
N ASN A 11 -12.63 26.95 5.24
CA ASN A 11 -12.93 27.17 3.82
C ASN A 11 -12.79 25.85 3.02
N PRO A 12 -13.85 25.37 2.34
CA PRO A 12 -13.81 24.11 1.60
C PRO A 12 -12.81 24.09 0.45
N SER A 13 -12.59 25.21 -0.23
CA SER A 13 -11.64 25.29 -1.36
C SER A 13 -10.18 25.08 -0.93
N VAL A 14 -9.86 25.23 0.36
CA VAL A 14 -8.52 24.97 0.91
C VAL A 14 -8.51 23.69 1.73
N GLY A 15 -9.50 23.49 2.61
CA GLY A 15 -9.56 22.34 3.51
C GLY A 15 -9.79 21.02 2.79
N LEU A 16 -10.59 21.00 1.71
CA LEU A 16 -10.86 19.76 0.97
C LEU A 16 -9.62 19.30 0.17
N PRO A 17 -8.90 20.16 -0.57
CA PRO A 17 -7.61 19.78 -1.15
C PRO A 17 -6.58 19.35 -0.10
N LEU A 18 -6.51 20.02 1.06
CA LEU A 18 -5.60 19.65 2.14
C LEU A 18 -5.90 18.25 2.70
N LEU A 19 -7.18 17.93 2.92
CA LEU A 19 -7.61 16.61 3.38
C LEU A 19 -7.19 15.54 2.38
N LEU A 20 -7.58 15.69 1.11
CA LEU A 20 -7.29 14.71 0.07
C LEU A 20 -5.79 14.56 -0.16
N GLY A 21 -5.06 15.69 -0.21
CA GLY A 21 -3.60 15.68 -0.35
C GLY A 21 -2.91 14.99 0.82
N SER A 22 -3.34 15.24 2.06
CA SER A 22 -2.77 14.58 3.24
C SER A 22 -3.00 13.08 3.20
N VAL A 23 -4.21 12.64 2.84
CA VAL A 23 -4.53 11.20 2.71
C VAL A 23 -3.68 10.55 1.62
N THR A 24 -3.46 11.22 0.48
CA THR A 24 -2.57 10.72 -0.57
C THR A 24 -1.13 10.58 -0.08
N VAL A 25 -0.60 11.58 0.63
CA VAL A 25 0.76 11.51 1.20
C VAL A 25 0.88 10.36 2.20
N ILE A 26 -0.10 10.20 3.10
CA ILE A 26 -0.12 9.09 4.06
C ILE A 26 -0.13 7.74 3.33
N ALA A 27 -0.97 7.59 2.30
CA ALA A 27 -1.03 6.36 1.52
C ALA A 27 0.33 6.01 0.89
N ILE A 28 1.00 6.99 0.27
CA ILE A 28 2.33 6.79 -0.32
C ILE A 28 3.34 6.36 0.76
N LEU A 29 3.38 7.05 1.90
CA LEU A 29 4.32 6.73 2.98
C LEU A 29 4.11 5.31 3.53
N VAL A 30 2.86 4.89 3.72
CA VAL A 30 2.54 3.53 4.17
C VAL A 30 3.01 2.48 3.15
N HIS A 31 2.82 2.72 1.85
CA HIS A 31 3.31 1.79 0.82
C HIS A 31 4.83 1.73 0.78
N LEU A 32 5.52 2.87 0.92
CA LEU A 32 6.99 2.90 1.00
C LEU A 32 7.52 2.18 2.25
N ALA A 33 6.83 2.32 3.38
CA ALA A 33 7.16 1.58 4.60
C ALA A 33 7.00 0.07 4.40
N LEU A 34 5.92 -0.38 3.75
CA LEU A 34 5.70 -1.79 3.42
C LEU A 34 6.80 -2.34 2.52
N ILE A 35 7.22 -1.59 1.50
CA ILE A 35 8.33 -1.95 0.62
C ILE A 35 9.65 -2.10 1.41
N SER A 36 9.90 -1.20 2.36
CA SER A 36 11.18 -1.13 3.07
C SER A 36 11.29 -2.10 4.26
N HIS A 37 10.17 -2.45 4.88
CA HIS A 37 10.14 -3.23 6.14
C HIS A 37 9.52 -4.62 6.00
N THR A 38 9.10 -5.03 4.80
CA THR A 38 8.58 -6.38 4.57
C THR A 38 9.30 -7.05 3.40
N THR A 39 9.37 -8.38 3.43
CA THR A 39 10.04 -9.17 2.38
C THR A 39 9.10 -9.55 1.24
N TRP A 40 7.80 -9.63 1.50
CA TRP A 40 6.81 -10.08 0.52
C TRP A 40 6.52 -9.02 -0.56
N PHE A 41 6.55 -7.74 -0.21
CA PHE A 41 6.21 -6.67 -1.16
C PHE A 41 7.30 -6.50 -2.23
N PRO A 42 8.61 -6.44 -1.88
CA PRO A 42 9.67 -6.49 -2.88
C PRO A 42 9.66 -7.79 -3.69
N ALA A 43 9.42 -8.94 -3.07
CA ALA A 43 9.34 -10.22 -3.76
C ALA A 43 8.18 -10.29 -4.78
N TYR A 44 7.05 -9.64 -4.47
CA TYR A 44 5.93 -9.47 -5.40
C TYR A 44 6.34 -8.63 -6.62
N TRP A 45 6.99 -7.48 -6.42
CA TRP A 45 7.50 -6.64 -7.51
C TRP A 45 8.62 -7.27 -8.33
N GLN A 46 9.42 -8.15 -7.72
CA GLN A 46 10.46 -8.92 -8.40
C GLN A 46 9.90 -10.05 -9.29
N GLY A 47 8.57 -10.13 -9.47
CA GLY A 47 7.89 -11.06 -10.37
C GLY A 47 7.26 -12.27 -9.68
N GLY A 48 7.26 -12.29 -8.34
CA GLY A 48 6.72 -13.38 -7.54
C GLY A 48 7.62 -14.62 -7.59
N VAL A 49 7.83 -15.26 -6.45
CA VAL A 49 8.52 -16.54 -6.40
C VAL A 49 7.72 -17.54 -7.24
N LYS A 50 8.10 -17.75 -8.51
CA LYS A 50 7.61 -18.92 -9.25
C LYS A 50 8.08 -20.09 -8.41
N LYS A 51 7.14 -20.84 -7.82
CA LYS A 51 7.42 -22.08 -7.11
C LYS A 51 8.35 -22.89 -8.02
N ALA A 52 9.63 -23.02 -7.64
CA ALA A 52 10.55 -23.85 -8.38
C ALA A 52 9.89 -25.24 -8.43
N ALA A 53 9.62 -25.74 -9.63
CA ALA A 53 9.10 -27.09 -9.79
C ALA A 53 10.10 -28.01 -9.10
N ALA A 54 9.69 -28.65 -8.01
CA ALA A 54 10.49 -29.68 -7.39
C ALA A 54 10.66 -30.76 -8.45
N ILE A 55 11.90 -31.04 -8.84
CA ILE A 55 12.18 -32.25 -9.61
C ILE A 55 11.92 -33.38 -8.63
N GLU A 56 10.77 -34.05 -8.77
CA GLU A 56 10.53 -35.34 -8.14
C GLU A 56 11.59 -36.29 -8.69
N THR A 57 12.69 -36.43 -7.94
CA THR A 57 13.68 -37.45 -8.25
C THR A 57 13.09 -38.74 -7.70
N SER A 58 12.17 -39.35 -8.45
CA SER A 58 11.83 -40.76 -8.27
C SER A 58 13.04 -41.56 -8.71
N VAL A 59 14.02 -41.65 -7.79
CA VAL A 59 15.07 -42.65 -7.86
C VAL A 59 14.36 -44.00 -7.84
N PHE A 60 14.33 -44.65 -8.98
CA PHE A 60 13.91 -46.03 -9.16
C PHE A 60 14.64 -46.90 -8.11
N GLY A 61 13.85 -47.54 -7.25
CA GLY A 61 14.24 -48.67 -6.42
C GLY A 61 13.52 -49.91 -6.90
#